data_AF-A0AAV5T5R3-F1
#
_entry.id   AF-A0AAV5T5R3-F1
#
_cell.length_a   1.000
_cell.length_b   1.000
_cell.length_c   1.000
_cell.angle_alpha   90.00
_cell.angle_beta   90.00
_cell.angle_gamma   90.00
#
_symmetry.space_group_name_H-M   'P 1'
#
loop_
_entity.id
_entity.type
_entity.pdbx_description
1 polymer ?
#
loop_
_entity_poly.entity_id
_entity_poly.type
_entity_poly.pdbx_seq_one_letter_code
_entity_poly.pdbx_strand_id
1 'polypeptide(L)' 'MISRLEITDRGGKGIPVYVDHSDMDEVKSFFSCIDKDNKGQLDILVNNAFAAVHAMHSDAMTKTSKFYETEPEFWDLV' A
#
# COMPACT_ATOMS: atom_id res chain seq x y z
N MET A 1 -5.47 -10.23 1.47
CA MET A 1 -4.12 -10.61 1.92
C MET A 1 -3.52 -11.47 0.82
N ILE A 2 -2.66 -10.93 -0.04
CA ILE A 2 -1.94 -11.78 -1.01
C ILE A 2 -1.01 -12.64 -0.18
N SER A 3 -1.26 -13.95 -0.13
CA SER A 3 -0.38 -14.84 0.60
C SER A 3 0.97 -14.85 -0.11
N ARG A 4 2.09 -14.75 0.63
CA ARG A 4 3.44 -14.86 0.03
C ARG A 4 3.59 -16.12 -0.84
N LEU A 5 2.79 -17.15 -0.53
CA LEU A 5 2.71 -18.41 -1.26
C LEU A 5 2.26 -18.19 -2.72
N GLU A 6 1.25 -17.37 -2.98
CA GLU A 6 0.81 -17.08 -4.36
C GLU A 6 1.90 -16.43 -5.20
N ILE A 7 2.73 -15.56 -4.60
CA ILE A 7 3.86 -14.92 -5.27
C ILE A 7 4.93 -15.98 -5.59
N THR A 8 5.24 -16.84 -4.63
CA THR A 8 6.25 -17.89 -4.77
C THR A 8 5.83 -18.99 -5.73
N ASP A 9 4.56 -19.41 -5.72
CA ASP A 9 4.01 -20.41 -6.63
C ASP A 9 4.06 -19.94 -8.10
N ARG A 10 4.05 -18.62 -8.33
CA ARG A 10 4.21 -18.00 -9.66
C ARG A 10 5.67 -17.74 -10.05
N GLY A 11 6.64 -18.20 -9.25
CA GLY A 11 8.07 -18.10 -9.54
C GLY A 11 8.79 -16.88 -8.94
N GLY A 12 8.10 -16.06 -8.14
CA GLY A 12 8.69 -14.92 -7.43
C GLY A 12 9.20 -15.27 -6.02
N LYS A 13 9.67 -14.25 -5.30
CA LYS A 13 9.99 -14.34 -3.86
C LYS A 13 9.16 -13.31 -3.09
N GLY A 14 8.06 -13.76 -2.48
CA GLY A 14 7.22 -12.89 -1.64
C GLY A 14 7.85 -12.69 -0.25
N ILE A 15 8.21 -11.44 0.08
CA ILE A 15 8.75 -11.07 1.40
C ILE A 15 7.75 -10.14 2.08
N PRO A 16 6.88 -10.66 2.97
CA PRO A 16 5.93 -9.81 3.69
C PRO A 16 6.66 -9.04 4.80
N VAL A 17 6.46 -7.72 4.84
CA VAL A 17 6.93 -6.84 5.91
C VAL A 17 5.76 -5.97 6.33
N TYR A 18 5.52 -5.87 7.64
CA TYR A 18 4.55 -4.93 8.19
C TYR A 18 5.20 -3.54 8.27
N VAL A 19 4.48 -2.53 7.80
CA VAL A 19 4.87 -1.12 7.88
C VAL A 19 3.59 -0.30 8.07
N ASP A 20 3.51 0.49 9.12
CA ASP A 20 2.54 1.58 9.20
C ASP A 20 3.03 2.75 8.34
N HIS A 21 2.41 2.95 7.18
CA HIS A 21 2.78 4.02 6.25
C HIS A 21 2.52 5.44 6.77
N SER A 22 1.80 5.60 7.89
CA SER A 22 1.64 6.89 8.58
C SER A 22 2.81 7.23 9.51
N ASP A 23 3.63 6.22 9.86
CA ASP A 23 4.84 6.39 10.67
C ASP A 23 6.09 6.47 9.79
N MET A 24 6.67 7.68 9.70
CA MET A 24 7.86 7.92 8.88
C MET A 24 9.12 7.21 9.38
N ASP A 25 9.21 6.88 10.67
CA ASP A 25 10.33 6.12 11.21
C ASP A 25 10.25 4.64 10.81
N GLU A 26 9.03 4.06 10.75
CA GLU A 26 8.81 2.72 10.20
C GLU A 26 9.11 2.67 8.70
N VAL A 27 8.63 3.66 7.93
CA VAL A 27 8.93 3.78 6.50
C VAL A 27 10.44 3.86 6.25
N LYS A 28 11.15 4.71 6.99
CA LYS A 28 12.61 4.84 6.88
C LYS A 28 13.34 3.54 7.22
N SER A 29 12.87 2.83 8.25
CA SER A 29 13.43 1.54 8.67
C SER A 29 13.24 0.48 7.58
N PHE A 30 12.06 0.44 6.95
CA PHE A 30 11.77 -0.46 5.83
C PHE A 30 12.71 -0.24 4.63
N PHE A 31 12.87 1.01 4.18
CA PHE A 31 13.79 1.31 3.08
C PHE A 31 15.26 1.03 3.43
N SER A 32 15.66 1.21 4.70
CA SER A 32 17.00 0.84 5.16
C SER A 32 17.26 -0.67 5.09
N CYS A 33 16.21 -1.50 5.29
CA CYS A 33 16.31 -2.94 5.09
C CYS A 33 16.45 -3.30 3.61
N ILE A 34 15.62 -2.71 2.73
CA ILE A 34 15.73 -2.91 1.27
C ILE A 34 17.12 -2.54 0.76
N ASP A 35 17.65 -1.39 1.17
CA ASP A 35 18.96 -0.90 0.77
C ASP A 35 20.07 -1.92 1.11
N LYS A 36 20.06 -2.45 2.35
CA LYS A 36 21.02 -3.46 2.80
C LYS A 36 20.87 -4.79 2.04
N ASP A 37 19.64 -5.26 1.88
CA ASP A 37 19.37 -6.59 1.31
C ASP A 37 19.60 -6.62 -0.21
N ASN A 38 19.35 -5.51 -0.89
CA ASN A 38 19.42 -5.39 -2.35
C ASN A 38 20.62 -4.56 -2.85
N LYS A 39 21.59 -4.25 -1.97
CA LYS A 39 22.79 -3.46 -2.32
C LYS A 39 22.44 -2.09 -2.93
N GLY A 40 21.43 -1.44 -2.37
CA GLY A 40 20.93 -0.14 -2.79
C GLY A 40 20.03 -0.14 -4.02
N GLN A 41 19.59 -1.31 -4.51
CA GLN A 41 18.69 -1.39 -5.66
C GLN A 41 17.22 -1.53 -5.26
N LEU A 42 16.39 -0.64 -5.80
CA LEU A 42 14.93 -0.75 -5.82
C LEU A 42 14.44 -0.31 -7.21
N ASP A 43 13.96 -1.25 -8.02
CA ASP A 43 13.60 -0.96 -9.41
C ASP A 43 12.20 -0.34 -9.55
N ILE A 44 11.24 -0.79 -8.73
CA ILE A 44 9.84 -0.40 -8.81
C ILE A 44 9.29 -0.19 -7.40
N LEU A 45 8.68 0.97 -7.16
CA LEU A 45 7.85 1.24 -5.99
C LEU A 45 6.41 1.41 -6.44
N VAL A 46 5.51 0.58 -5.91
CA VAL A 46 4.07 0.73 -6.09
C VAL A 46 3.49 1.30 -4.80
N ASN A 47 3.13 2.58 -4.81
CA ASN A 47 2.45 3.20 -3.68
C ASN A 47 0.96 2.81 -3.72
N ASN A 48 0.63 1.67 -3.11
CA ASN A 48 -0.72 1.13 -3.01
C ASN A 48 -1.07 0.89 -1.54
N ALA A 49 -1.21 1.98 -0.79
CA ALA A 49 -1.76 2.03 0.56
C ALA A 49 -2.90 3.06 0.58
N PHE A 50 -3.95 2.79 1.34
CA PHE A 50 -5.17 3.62 1.37
C PHE A 50 -5.83 3.55 2.76
N ALA A 51 -6.14 4.71 3.36
CA ALA A 51 -6.75 4.81 4.68
C ALA A 51 -8.18 5.37 4.70
N ALA A 52 -8.75 5.79 3.57
CA ALA A 52 -10.07 6.44 3.56
C ALA A 52 -11.27 5.48 3.72
N VAL A 53 -11.05 4.23 4.17
CA VAL A 53 -12.10 3.23 4.43
C VAL A 53 -13.18 3.82 5.36
N HIS A 54 -12.78 4.57 6.39
CA HIS A 54 -13.73 5.23 7.29
C HIS A 54 -14.55 6.33 6.59
N ALA A 55 -13.93 7.12 5.71
CA ALA A 55 -14.63 8.14 4.91
C ALA A 55 -15.64 7.49 3.95
N MET A 56 -15.30 6.33 3.36
CA MET A 56 -16.17 5.56 2.48
C MET A 56 -17.41 4.99 3.19
N HIS A 57 -17.36 4.80 4.51
CA HIS A 57 -18.49 4.27 5.29
C HIS A 57 -19.38 5.35 5.91
N SER A 58 -19.07 6.64 5.69
CA SER A 58 -19.95 7.75 6.09
C SER A 58 -21.16 7.87 5.16
N ASP A 59 -22.29 8.42 5.65
CA ASP A 59 -23.54 8.60 4.88
C ASP A 59 -23.36 9.41 3.58
N ALA A 60 -22.24 10.14 3.43
CA ALA A 60 -21.89 10.86 2.20
C ALA A 60 -21.55 9.94 1.01
N MET A 61 -21.16 8.69 1.28
CA MET A 61 -20.91 7.65 0.26
C MET A 61 -22.05 6.61 0.28
N THR A 62 -23.29 7.09 0.34
CA THR A 62 -24.47 6.24 0.17
C THR A 62 -24.46 5.64 -1.25
N LYS A 63 -24.04 4.37 -1.33
CA LYS A 63 -24.38 3.38 -2.37
C LYS A 63 -24.48 3.95 -3.80
N THR A 64 -23.42 3.88 -4.60
CA THR A 64 -23.44 3.38 -6.01
C THR A 64 -22.32 3.92 -6.90
N SER A 65 -21.65 5.01 -6.54
CA SER A 65 -20.64 5.61 -7.42
C SER A 65 -19.39 4.73 -7.52
N LYS A 66 -18.93 4.48 -8.75
CA LYS A 66 -17.66 3.80 -9.00
C LYS A 66 -16.52 4.69 -8.55
N PHE A 67 -15.35 4.12 -8.23
CA PHE A 67 -14.24 4.92 -7.70
C PHE A 67 -13.82 6.09 -8.61
N TYR A 68 -13.98 5.93 -9.94
CA TYR A 68 -13.68 6.94 -10.96
C TYR A 68 -14.77 8.00 -11.14
N GLU A 69 -15.87 7.91 -10.38
CA GLU A 69 -16.95 8.89 -10.32
C GLU A 69 -16.81 9.78 -9.06
N THR A 70 -15.80 9.53 -8.22
CA THR A 70 -15.47 10.33 -7.02
C THR A 70 -14.46 11.43 -7.36
N GLU A 71 -14.57 12.60 -6.73
CA GLU A 71 -13.58 13.68 -6.84
C GLU A 71 -12.16 13.16 -6.51
N PRO A 72 -11.13 13.44 -7.34
CA PRO A 72 -9.78 12.93 -7.14
C PRO A 72 -9.21 13.20 -5.75
N GLU A 73 -9.47 14.39 -5.20
CA GLU A 73 -8.96 14.84 -3.90
C GLU A 73 -9.48 13.99 -2.73
N PHE A 74 -10.58 13.26 -2.91
CA PHE A 74 -11.07 12.30 -1.92
C PHE A 74 -10.06 11.17 -1.67
N TRP A 75 -9.32 10.76 -2.70
CA TRP A 75 -8.34 9.69 -2.60
C TRP A 75 -7.00 10.14 -2.00
N ASP A 76 -6.82 11.46 -1.83
CA ASP A 76 -5.69 12.08 -1.16
C ASP A 76 -5.92 12.25 0.37
N LEU A 77 -7.06 11.77 0.90
CA LEU A 77 -7.38 11.80 2.35
C LEU A 77 -6.53 10.83 3.20
N VAL A 78 -5.40 10.36 2.67
CA VAL A 78 -4.53 9.31 3.24
C VAL A 78 -3.18 9.89 3.60
#